data_AF-A0AA97B8R2-F1
#
_entry.id   AF-A0AA97B8R2-F1
#
_cell.length_a   1.000
_cell.length_b   1.000
_cell.length_c   1.000
_cell.angle_alpha   90.00
_cell.angle_beta   90.00
_cell.angle_gamma   90.00
#
_symmetry.space_group_name_H-M   'P 1'
#
loop_
_entity.id
_entity.type
_entity.pdbx_description
1 polymer ?
#
loop_
_entity_poly.entity_id
_entity_poly.type
_entity_poly.pdbx_seq_one_letter_code
_entity_poly.pdbx_strand_id
1 'polypeptide(L)'
;MLKTQPDHTDALLSLGRMDLEDGKTQAGTARVERALHTLAGRASTDALWFAMEPLVSLLPIDALRPASAWKLAQALDTEDAPPASLETTEALYSVAGGGAGIIAVRALIRATELRMAHYKDLERAAGYLARAKPLLTGEAASAGDRVRELDAEITRVLEENAWKKRDAAPTPTVDTPPAPPRIFPCRIVSMTDMALTVEAANGQRRTMAMAEVLAIAVGMLPVAGPPGTPPRQTVLTDLVLSWGSANEGARVLRVNVAGLALNHFYPGVAPREAYARFLADMLERTNANALPDASSLKQGQYPRFNSEAELSQHYYGGSAAAA
;
A
#
# COMPACT_ATOMS: atom_id res chain seq x y z
N MET A 1 24.44 1.00 34.48
CA MET A 1 25.08 -0.19 33.87
C MET A 1 25.11 -0.19 32.33
N LEU A 2 24.44 0.73 31.62
CA LEU A 2 24.51 0.81 30.13
C LEU A 2 25.83 1.40 29.57
N LYS A 3 26.59 2.18 30.35
CA LYS A 3 27.88 2.77 29.93
C LYS A 3 28.99 1.74 29.65
N THR A 4 28.85 0.50 30.13
CA THR A 4 29.87 -0.56 30.00
C THR A 4 29.64 -1.50 28.82
N GLN A 5 28.55 -1.32 28.05
CA GLN A 5 28.21 -2.18 26.90
C GLN A 5 27.75 -1.32 25.70
N PRO A 6 28.69 -0.62 25.01
CA PRO A 6 28.38 0.28 23.91
C PRO A 6 27.75 -0.43 22.68
N ASP A 7 27.80 -1.77 22.65
CA ASP A 7 27.25 -2.63 21.60
C ASP A 7 25.99 -3.38 22.02
N HIS A 8 25.34 -2.99 23.12
CA HIS A 8 24.10 -3.63 23.53
C HIS A 8 22.97 -3.31 22.53
N THR A 9 22.54 -4.32 21.76
CA THR A 9 21.58 -4.19 20.66
C THR A 9 20.31 -3.45 21.07
N ASP A 10 19.66 -3.84 22.17
CA ASP A 10 18.40 -3.22 22.61
C ASP A 10 18.57 -1.75 23.02
N ALA A 11 19.75 -1.40 23.55
CA ALA A 11 20.06 -0.03 23.93
C ALA A 11 20.26 0.84 22.70
N LEU A 12 20.96 0.32 21.67
CA LEU A 12 21.14 1.00 20.40
C LEU A 12 19.82 1.19 19.64
N LEU A 13 18.94 0.18 19.65
CA LEU A 13 17.60 0.29 19.05
C LEU A 13 16.76 1.33 19.79
N SER A 14 16.71 1.27 21.13
CA SER A 14 15.92 2.20 21.93
C SER A 14 16.40 3.64 21.79
N LEU A 15 17.71 3.89 21.93
CA LEU A 15 18.29 5.23 21.77
C LEU A 15 18.19 5.72 20.32
N GLY A 16 18.39 4.84 19.35
CA GLY A 16 18.24 5.16 17.94
C GLY A 16 16.81 5.59 17.60
N ARG A 17 15.81 4.87 18.11
CA ARG A 17 14.40 5.24 17.99
C ARG A 17 14.10 6.60 18.60
N MET A 18 14.54 6.85 19.83
CA MET A 18 14.35 8.15 20.51
C MET A 18 14.95 9.30 19.69
N ASP A 19 16.15 9.11 19.13
CA ASP A 19 16.77 10.13 18.28
C ASP A 19 16.03 10.34 16.95
N LEU A 20 15.43 9.30 16.37
CA LEU A 20 14.57 9.44 15.18
C LEU A 20 13.28 10.21 15.52
N GLU A 21 12.64 9.89 16.64
CA GLU A 21 11.44 10.58 17.15
C GLU A 21 11.73 12.07 17.46
N ASP A 22 12.92 12.38 17.96
CA ASP A 22 13.40 13.74 18.23
C ASP A 22 13.85 14.51 16.96
N GLY A 23 13.76 13.90 15.77
CA GLY A 23 14.21 14.49 14.50
C GLY A 23 15.73 14.54 14.32
N LYS A 24 16.51 13.87 15.18
CA LYS A 24 17.97 13.72 15.07
C LYS A 24 18.32 12.58 14.11
N THR A 25 17.83 12.67 12.88
CA THR A 25 17.82 11.58 11.89
C THR A 25 19.17 10.90 11.70
N GLN A 26 20.25 11.66 11.50
CA GLN A 26 21.58 11.08 11.27
C GLN A 26 22.07 10.24 12.46
N ALA A 27 21.88 10.73 13.68
CA ALA A 27 22.32 10.07 14.91
C ALA A 27 21.45 8.85 15.23
N GLY A 28 20.14 8.95 14.97
CA GLY A 28 19.18 7.86 15.09
C GLY A 28 19.48 6.73 14.11
N THR A 29 19.58 7.04 12.81
CA THR A 29 19.90 6.07 11.74
C THR A 29 21.21 5.35 12.01
N ALA A 30 22.27 6.05 12.41
CA ALA A 30 23.57 5.42 12.69
C ALA A 30 23.51 4.38 13.83
N ARG A 31 22.71 4.64 14.88
CA ARG A 31 22.53 3.70 16.00
C ARG A 31 21.67 2.50 15.62
N VAL A 32 20.54 2.76 14.96
CA VAL A 32 19.64 1.71 14.46
C VAL A 32 20.40 0.80 13.49
N GLU A 33 21.09 1.38 12.51
CA GLU A 33 21.87 0.62 11.53
C GLU A 33 22.91 -0.29 12.18
N ARG A 34 23.63 0.19 13.21
CA ARG A 34 24.60 -0.62 13.96
C ARG A 34 23.90 -1.80 14.66
N ALA A 35 22.77 -1.57 15.31
CA ALA A 35 22.03 -2.61 16.02
C ALA A 35 21.48 -3.68 15.08
N LEU A 36 20.86 -3.25 13.98
CA LEU A 36 20.30 -4.13 12.96
C LEU A 36 21.40 -4.98 12.31
N HIS A 37 22.58 -4.40 12.08
CA HIS A 37 23.72 -5.16 11.55
C HIS A 37 24.21 -6.24 12.54
N THR A 38 24.16 -5.99 13.84
CA THR A 38 24.44 -7.01 14.87
C THR A 38 23.40 -8.13 14.85
N LEU A 39 22.11 -7.80 14.68
CA LEU A 39 21.03 -8.78 14.58
C LEU A 39 21.13 -9.63 13.31
N ALA A 40 21.37 -9.01 12.17
CA ALA A 40 21.58 -9.70 10.90
C ALA A 40 22.77 -10.68 10.97
N GLY A 41 23.85 -10.31 11.67
CA GLY A 41 25.00 -11.20 11.89
C GLY A 41 24.72 -12.41 12.79
N ARG A 42 23.63 -12.40 13.55
CA ARG A 42 23.17 -13.53 14.38
C ARG A 42 22.17 -14.44 13.66
N ALA A 43 21.86 -14.15 12.40
CA ALA A 43 21.02 -14.94 11.50
C ALA A 43 19.61 -15.29 12.04
N SER A 44 19.02 -14.43 12.86
CA SER A 44 17.60 -14.56 13.26
C SER A 44 16.76 -13.56 12.46
N THR A 45 16.13 -14.05 11.38
CA THR A 45 15.20 -13.27 10.55
C THR A 45 14.09 -12.66 11.39
N ASP A 46 13.48 -13.44 12.30
CA ASP A 46 12.44 -12.97 13.20
C ASP A 46 12.92 -11.84 14.09
N ALA A 47 14.06 -12.01 14.79
CA ALA A 47 14.57 -10.96 15.66
C ALA A 47 14.93 -9.68 14.90
N LEU A 48 15.43 -9.82 13.66
CA LEU A 48 15.69 -8.69 12.80
C LEU A 48 14.39 -7.99 12.39
N TRP A 49 13.39 -8.73 11.92
CA TRP A 49 12.10 -8.16 11.54
C TRP A 49 11.38 -7.51 12.73
N PHE A 50 11.30 -8.17 13.88
CA PHE A 50 10.69 -7.61 15.10
C PHE A 50 11.38 -6.31 15.57
N ALA A 51 12.69 -6.18 15.32
CA ALA A 51 13.41 -4.94 15.61
C ALA A 51 13.17 -3.85 14.56
N MET A 52 12.97 -4.23 13.30
CA MET A 52 12.77 -3.31 12.17
C MET A 52 11.33 -2.82 12.05
N GLU A 53 10.33 -3.69 12.22
CA GLU A 53 8.90 -3.41 12.02
C GLU A 53 8.42 -2.14 12.74
N PRO A 54 8.74 -1.91 14.03
CA PRO A 54 8.32 -0.68 14.73
C PRO A 54 9.04 0.58 14.24
N LEU A 55 10.13 0.43 13.47
CA LEU A 55 10.97 1.51 12.99
C LEU A 55 10.73 1.83 11.51
N VAL A 56 9.99 1.01 10.75
CA VAL A 56 9.84 1.17 9.29
C VAL A 56 9.33 2.57 8.91
N SER A 57 8.41 3.15 9.69
CA SER A 57 7.86 4.48 9.45
C SER A 57 8.77 5.63 9.91
N LEU A 58 9.74 5.36 10.78
CA LEU A 58 10.65 6.35 11.39
C LEU A 58 12.04 6.33 10.78
N LEU A 59 12.47 5.17 10.26
CA LEU A 59 13.79 4.95 9.71
C LEU A 59 13.80 5.34 8.23
N PRO A 60 14.54 6.37 7.82
CA PRO A 60 14.76 6.66 6.41
C PRO A 60 15.67 5.57 5.81
N ILE A 61 15.05 4.55 5.21
CA ILE A 61 15.75 3.40 4.62
C ILE A 61 16.73 3.86 3.52
N ASP A 62 16.38 4.91 2.80
CA ASP A 62 17.20 5.56 1.77
C ASP A 62 18.48 6.22 2.30
N ALA A 63 18.54 6.54 3.60
CA ALA A 63 19.73 7.08 4.26
C ALA A 63 20.70 6.00 4.74
N LEU A 64 20.36 4.71 4.62
CA LEU A 64 21.24 3.62 5.02
C LEU A 64 22.44 3.49 4.08
N ARG A 65 23.59 3.08 4.62
CA ARG A 65 24.76 2.76 3.79
C ARG A 65 24.46 1.55 2.90
N PRO A 66 24.82 1.56 1.60
CA PRO A 66 24.51 0.47 0.68
C PRO A 66 24.96 -0.92 1.15
N ALA A 67 26.15 -1.01 1.76
CA ALA A 67 26.68 -2.27 2.30
C ALA A 67 25.85 -2.82 3.48
N SER A 68 25.27 -1.94 4.30
CA SER A 68 24.38 -2.34 5.39
C SER A 68 23.02 -2.74 4.84
N ALA A 69 22.46 -1.94 3.93
CA ALA A 69 21.21 -2.27 3.26
C ALA A 69 21.27 -3.66 2.60
N TRP A 70 22.38 -3.99 1.94
CA TRP A 70 22.60 -5.31 1.34
C TRP A 70 22.52 -6.44 2.37
N LYS A 71 23.21 -6.31 3.51
CA LYS A 71 23.22 -7.34 4.55
C LYS A 71 21.87 -7.50 5.23
N LEU A 72 21.17 -6.38 5.47
CA LEU A 72 19.83 -6.40 6.05
C LEU A 72 18.84 -7.06 5.08
N ALA A 73 18.91 -6.72 3.79
CA ALA A 73 18.07 -7.35 2.77
C ALA A 73 18.31 -8.87 2.72
N GLN A 74 19.58 -9.32 2.70
CA GLN A 74 19.90 -10.76 2.71
C GLN A 74 19.37 -11.49 3.95
N ALA A 75 19.40 -10.85 5.12
CA ALA A 75 18.89 -11.45 6.35
C ALA A 75 17.36 -11.48 6.42
N LEU A 76 16.66 -10.66 5.63
CA LEU A 76 15.20 -10.66 5.50
C LEU A 76 14.69 -11.44 4.28
N ASP A 77 15.57 -11.78 3.34
CA ASP A 77 15.23 -12.52 2.12
C ASP A 77 15.44 -14.03 2.34
N THR A 78 14.69 -14.58 3.30
CA THR A 78 14.69 -15.99 3.66
C THR A 78 13.28 -16.59 3.51
N GLU A 79 13.16 -17.90 3.32
CA GLU A 79 11.86 -18.57 3.20
C GLU A 79 10.96 -18.36 4.43
N ASP A 80 11.56 -18.23 5.61
CA ASP A 80 10.87 -18.01 6.89
C ASP A 80 10.51 -16.54 7.16
N ALA A 81 10.85 -15.61 6.25
CA ALA A 81 10.59 -14.19 6.46
C ALA A 81 9.09 -13.89 6.41
N PRO A 82 8.57 -13.03 7.29
CA PRO A 82 7.16 -12.70 7.29
C PRO A 82 6.77 -11.96 6.00
N PRO A 83 5.58 -12.21 5.41
CA PRO A 83 5.16 -11.56 4.17
C PRO A 83 5.17 -10.02 4.22
N ALA A 84 4.95 -9.44 5.40
CA ALA A 84 5.01 -8.00 5.64
C ALA A 84 6.41 -7.40 5.41
N SER A 85 7.48 -8.21 5.48
CA SER A 85 8.86 -7.75 5.26
C SER A 85 9.21 -7.50 3.80
N LEU A 86 8.45 -8.07 2.84
CA LEU A 86 8.81 -8.08 1.42
C LEU A 86 9.08 -6.69 0.85
N GLU A 87 8.24 -5.70 1.18
CA GLU A 87 8.41 -4.33 0.67
C GLU A 87 9.67 -3.68 1.24
N THR A 88 9.94 -3.91 2.53
CA THR A 88 11.15 -3.42 3.21
C THR A 88 12.40 -4.10 2.64
N THR A 89 12.35 -5.41 2.42
CA THR A 89 13.43 -6.20 1.80
C THR A 89 13.77 -5.69 0.41
N GLU A 90 12.75 -5.42 -0.43
CA GLU A 90 12.97 -4.85 -1.75
C GLU A 90 13.56 -3.43 -1.68
N ALA A 91 13.05 -2.58 -0.78
CA ALA A 91 13.59 -1.24 -0.58
C ALA A 91 15.07 -1.27 -0.17
N LEU A 92 15.46 -2.18 0.72
CA LEU A 92 16.85 -2.38 1.11
C LEU A 92 17.73 -2.84 -0.06
N TYR A 93 17.26 -3.76 -0.91
CA TYR A 93 17.98 -4.13 -2.13
C TYR A 93 18.12 -2.96 -3.12
N SER A 94 17.08 -2.12 -3.25
CA SER A 94 17.16 -0.91 -4.07
C SER A 94 18.22 0.08 -3.54
N VAL A 95 18.31 0.27 -2.22
CA VAL A 95 19.33 1.13 -1.59
C VAL A 95 20.73 0.54 -1.74
N ALA A 96 20.89 -0.76 -1.55
CA ALA A 96 22.14 -1.47 -1.80
C ALA A 96 22.61 -1.31 -3.26
N GLY A 97 21.67 -1.25 -4.19
CA GLY A 97 21.89 -0.93 -5.61
C GLY A 97 22.41 0.48 -5.90
N GLY A 98 22.41 1.39 -4.92
CA GLY A 98 23.07 2.70 -5.00
C GLY A 98 24.60 2.64 -4.75
N GLY A 99 25.12 1.47 -4.38
CA GLY A 99 26.56 1.24 -4.24
C GLY A 99 27.28 1.04 -5.57
N ALA A 100 28.42 0.36 -5.53
CA ALA A 100 29.24 0.06 -6.70
C ALA A 100 29.59 -1.42 -6.82
N GLY A 101 29.98 -1.83 -8.04
CA GLY A 101 30.47 -3.17 -8.33
C GLY A 101 29.39 -4.26 -8.35
N ILE A 102 29.84 -5.52 -8.30
CA ILE A 102 28.97 -6.69 -8.48
C ILE A 102 27.84 -6.78 -7.43
N ILE A 103 28.06 -6.31 -6.20
CA ILE A 103 27.05 -6.33 -5.14
C ILE A 103 25.89 -5.40 -5.46
N ALA A 104 26.16 -4.19 -5.97
CA ALA A 104 25.10 -3.26 -6.37
C ALA A 104 24.26 -3.85 -7.51
N VAL A 105 24.90 -4.48 -8.50
CA VAL A 105 24.19 -5.15 -9.59
C VAL A 105 23.34 -6.31 -9.08
N ARG A 106 23.89 -7.18 -8.21
CA ARG A 106 23.14 -8.29 -7.60
C ARG A 106 21.95 -7.79 -6.77
N ALA A 107 22.09 -6.68 -6.06
CA ALA A 107 21.00 -6.07 -5.32
C ALA A 107 19.88 -5.60 -6.23
N LEU A 108 20.20 -4.92 -7.32
CA LEU A 108 19.20 -4.48 -8.29
C LEU A 108 18.53 -5.66 -9.01
N ILE A 109 19.28 -6.71 -9.36
CA ILE A 109 18.73 -7.97 -9.88
C ILE A 109 17.71 -8.54 -8.89
N ARG A 110 18.07 -8.64 -7.61
CA ARG A 110 17.18 -9.24 -6.60
C ARG A 110 15.94 -8.38 -6.34
N ALA A 111 16.08 -7.04 -6.33
CA ALA A 111 14.94 -6.13 -6.25
C ALA A 111 13.99 -6.29 -7.45
N THR A 112 14.53 -6.46 -8.67
CA THR A 112 13.74 -6.78 -9.87
C THR A 112 12.98 -8.09 -9.70
N GLU A 113 13.64 -9.15 -9.26
CA GLU A 113 13.01 -10.47 -9.05
C GLU A 113 11.87 -10.42 -8.03
N LEU A 114 12.09 -9.78 -6.87
CA LEU A 114 11.05 -9.60 -5.85
C LEU A 114 9.86 -8.79 -6.40
N ARG A 115 10.15 -7.71 -7.13
CA ARG A 115 9.13 -6.84 -7.74
C ARG A 115 8.28 -7.58 -8.77
N MET A 116 8.90 -8.41 -9.61
CA MET A 116 8.22 -9.25 -10.60
C MET A 116 7.39 -10.37 -9.97
N ALA A 117 7.92 -11.01 -8.92
CA ALA A 117 7.24 -12.13 -8.25
C ALA A 117 6.00 -11.70 -7.46
N HIS A 118 6.05 -10.57 -6.74
CA HIS A 118 5.04 -10.23 -5.74
C HIS A 118 4.13 -9.05 -6.09
N TYR A 119 4.61 -8.08 -6.88
CA TYR A 119 3.88 -6.81 -7.06
C TYR A 119 3.45 -6.55 -8.51
N LYS A 120 3.99 -7.30 -9.49
CA LYS A 120 3.69 -7.17 -10.94
C LYS A 120 3.82 -5.76 -11.52
N ASP A 121 4.50 -4.85 -10.82
CA ASP A 121 4.83 -3.52 -11.30
C ASP A 121 6.13 -3.60 -12.12
N LEU A 122 5.94 -3.80 -13.43
CA LEU A 122 7.00 -4.01 -14.40
C LEU A 122 7.79 -2.72 -14.69
N GLU A 123 7.21 -1.54 -14.47
CA GLU A 123 7.90 -0.26 -14.66
C GLU A 123 8.97 -0.07 -13.59
N ARG A 124 8.62 -0.32 -12.32
CA ARG A 124 9.58 -0.26 -11.22
C ARG A 124 10.64 -1.36 -11.34
N ALA A 125 10.26 -2.56 -11.77
CA ALA A 125 11.19 -3.65 -12.05
C ALA A 125 12.21 -3.28 -13.15
N ALA A 126 11.74 -2.64 -14.24
CA ALA A 126 12.58 -2.12 -15.31
C ALA A 126 13.49 -0.97 -14.83
N GLY A 127 13.00 -0.11 -13.92
CA GLY A 127 13.78 0.95 -13.29
C GLY A 127 15.01 0.42 -12.54
N TYR A 128 14.89 -0.71 -11.84
CA TYR A 128 16.05 -1.35 -11.20
C TYR A 128 17.06 -1.89 -12.21
N LEU A 129 16.61 -2.54 -13.30
CA LEU A 129 17.51 -3.00 -14.35
C LEU A 129 18.20 -1.84 -15.08
N ALA A 130 17.49 -0.73 -15.32
CA ALA A 130 18.05 0.47 -15.92
C ALA A 130 19.21 1.04 -15.06
N ARG A 131 19.10 0.97 -13.73
CA ARG A 131 20.19 1.31 -12.80
C ARG A 131 21.33 0.28 -12.80
N ALA A 132 21.04 -0.99 -13.07
CA ALA A 132 22.04 -2.06 -13.08
C ALA A 132 22.92 -2.04 -14.34
N LYS A 133 22.33 -1.77 -15.51
CA LYS A 133 23.00 -1.74 -16.82
C LYS A 133 24.31 -0.92 -16.84
N PRO A 134 24.37 0.34 -16.38
CA PRO A 134 25.61 1.12 -16.40
C PRO A 134 26.67 0.60 -15.42
N LEU A 135 26.31 -0.25 -14.46
CA LEU A 135 27.23 -0.82 -13.47
C LEU A 135 27.88 -2.14 -13.94
N LEU A 136 27.49 -2.67 -15.11
CA LEU A 136 28.01 -3.92 -15.70
C LEU A 136 29.43 -3.75 -16.27
N THR A 137 30.39 -3.46 -15.40
CA THR A 137 31.80 -3.27 -15.74
C THR A 137 32.68 -4.13 -14.84
N GLY A 138 33.88 -4.49 -15.30
CA GLY A 138 34.81 -5.34 -14.54
C GLY A 138 34.16 -6.66 -14.10
N GLU A 139 34.29 -7.00 -12.81
CA GLU A 139 33.68 -8.21 -12.22
C GLU A 139 32.15 -8.24 -12.35
N ALA A 140 31.49 -7.08 -12.38
CA ALA A 140 30.03 -7.00 -12.48
C ALA A 140 29.51 -7.44 -13.87
N ALA A 141 30.37 -7.45 -14.90
CA ALA A 141 30.01 -7.91 -16.23
C ALA A 141 29.53 -9.37 -16.26
N SER A 142 29.97 -10.21 -15.31
CA SER A 142 29.52 -11.60 -15.20
C SER A 142 28.02 -11.74 -14.89
N ALA A 143 27.39 -10.69 -14.36
CA ALA A 143 25.95 -10.65 -14.11
C ALA A 143 25.15 -10.16 -15.33
N GLY A 144 25.82 -9.79 -16.43
CA GLY A 144 25.19 -9.23 -17.61
C GLY A 144 24.18 -10.16 -18.27
N ASP A 145 24.43 -11.47 -18.28
CA ASP A 145 23.50 -12.47 -18.81
C ASP A 145 22.19 -12.46 -18.03
N ARG A 146 22.26 -12.47 -16.70
CA ARG A 146 21.08 -12.41 -15.84
C ARG A 146 20.29 -11.10 -16.01
N VAL A 147 20.98 -9.97 -16.14
CA VAL A 147 20.33 -8.68 -16.43
C VAL A 147 19.61 -8.73 -17.78
N ARG A 148 20.23 -9.31 -18.82
CA ARG A 148 19.60 -9.46 -20.15
C ARG A 148 18.40 -10.41 -20.11
N GLU A 149 18.48 -11.52 -19.40
CA GLU A 149 17.37 -12.44 -19.21
C GLU A 149 16.17 -11.75 -18.55
N LEU A 150 16.39 -11.00 -17.46
CA LEU A 150 15.33 -10.29 -16.78
C LEU A 150 14.75 -9.15 -17.63
N ASP A 151 15.59 -8.44 -18.39
CA ASP A 151 15.14 -7.38 -19.31
C ASP A 151 14.28 -7.96 -20.45
N ALA A 152 14.70 -9.11 -20.99
CA ALA A 152 13.94 -9.85 -22.00
C ALA A 152 12.64 -10.43 -21.43
N GLU A 153 12.64 -10.92 -20.19
CA GLU A 153 11.44 -11.41 -19.52
C GLU A 153 10.45 -10.28 -19.24
N ILE A 154 10.91 -9.13 -18.74
CA ILE A 154 10.05 -7.94 -18.57
C ILE A 154 9.48 -7.52 -19.92
N THR A 155 10.31 -7.45 -20.95
CA THR A 155 9.88 -7.10 -22.32
C THR A 155 8.87 -8.11 -22.83
N ARG A 156 9.11 -9.42 -22.66
CA ARG A 156 8.19 -10.49 -23.06
C ARG A 156 6.86 -10.38 -22.33
N VAL A 157 6.86 -10.14 -21.02
CA VAL A 157 5.62 -9.97 -20.24
C VAL A 157 4.89 -8.70 -20.67
N LEU A 158 5.60 -7.61 -20.95
CA LEU A 158 5.02 -6.38 -21.48
C LEU A 158 4.44 -6.59 -22.88
N GLU A 159 5.15 -7.30 -23.76
CA GLU A 159 4.73 -7.65 -25.11
C GLU A 159 3.59 -8.64 -25.10
N GLU A 160 3.56 -9.63 -24.20
CA GLU A 160 2.43 -10.54 -24.02
C GLU A 160 1.22 -9.80 -23.48
N ASN A 161 1.42 -8.85 -22.56
CA ASN A 161 0.35 -7.97 -22.09
C ASN A 161 -0.12 -7.04 -23.22
N ALA A 162 0.79 -6.53 -24.05
CA ALA A 162 0.48 -5.70 -25.21
C ALA A 162 -0.16 -6.52 -26.34
N TRP A 163 0.23 -7.78 -26.52
CA TRP A 163 -0.30 -8.73 -27.49
C TRP A 163 -1.69 -9.20 -27.05
N LYS A 164 -1.89 -9.53 -25.77
CA LYS A 164 -3.23 -9.70 -25.19
C LYS A 164 -4.10 -8.45 -25.36
N LYS A 165 -3.50 -7.25 -25.38
CA LYS A 165 -4.18 -5.99 -25.74
C LYS A 165 -4.34 -5.76 -27.26
N ARG A 166 -3.57 -6.44 -28.13
CA ARG A 166 -3.50 -6.23 -29.60
C ARG A 166 -4.29 -7.27 -30.41
N ASP A 167 -4.30 -8.52 -29.95
CA ASP A 167 -5.18 -9.61 -30.41
C ASP A 167 -6.60 -9.49 -29.86
N ALA A 168 -6.81 -8.57 -28.90
CA ALA A 168 -8.10 -7.89 -28.82
C ALA A 168 -8.23 -7.04 -30.10
N ALA A 169 -8.84 -7.62 -31.15
CA ALA A 169 -9.03 -6.97 -32.43
C ALA A 169 -9.54 -5.53 -32.26
N PRO A 170 -9.14 -4.57 -33.12
CA PRO A 170 -9.78 -3.27 -33.18
C PRO A 170 -11.19 -3.49 -33.71
N THR A 171 -12.10 -3.80 -32.80
CA THR A 171 -13.52 -3.60 -33.01
C THR A 171 -13.66 -2.09 -33.27
N PRO A 172 -14.44 -1.65 -34.28
CA PRO A 172 -14.65 -0.22 -34.49
C PRO A 172 -14.91 0.46 -33.15
N THR A 173 -14.32 1.64 -32.94
CA THR A 173 -14.57 2.50 -31.78
C THR A 173 -16.06 2.74 -31.62
N VAL A 174 -16.72 1.78 -30.98
CA VAL A 174 -17.91 1.96 -30.19
C VAL A 174 -17.33 2.25 -28.82
N ASP A 175 -17.63 3.42 -28.27
CA ASP A 175 -17.45 3.75 -26.85
C ASP A 175 -17.82 2.51 -26.03
N THR A 176 -16.85 1.68 -25.70
CA THR A 176 -17.10 0.50 -24.88
C THR A 176 -16.99 1.05 -23.48
N PRO A 177 -18.11 1.13 -22.73
CA PRO A 177 -18.10 1.80 -21.44
C PRO A 177 -17.03 1.15 -20.56
N PRO A 178 -16.29 1.92 -19.74
CA PRO A 178 -15.36 1.35 -18.77
C PRO A 178 -16.06 0.21 -18.02
N ALA A 179 -15.35 -0.89 -17.82
CA ALA A 179 -15.91 -2.06 -17.15
C ALA A 179 -16.57 -1.61 -15.84
N PRO A 180 -17.83 -2.00 -15.58
CA PRO A 180 -18.59 -1.44 -14.47
C PRO A 180 -17.90 -1.75 -13.14
N PRO A 181 -17.96 -0.83 -12.16
CA PRO A 181 -17.36 -1.05 -10.86
C PRO A 181 -17.94 -2.30 -10.20
N ARG A 182 -17.06 -3.12 -9.62
CA ARG A 182 -17.41 -4.29 -8.83
C ARG A 182 -17.65 -3.85 -7.39
N ILE A 183 -18.91 -3.57 -7.11
CA ILE A 183 -19.37 -3.06 -5.82
C ILE A 183 -19.86 -4.21 -4.96
N PHE A 184 -19.27 -4.35 -3.78
CA PHE A 184 -19.61 -5.37 -2.79
C PHE A 184 -20.29 -4.71 -1.60
N PRO A 185 -21.60 -4.89 -1.40
CA PRO A 185 -22.29 -4.43 -0.20
C PRO A 185 -21.76 -5.16 1.03
N CYS A 186 -21.38 -4.41 2.06
CA CYS A 186 -20.89 -4.98 3.30
C CYS A 186 -21.24 -4.13 4.52
N ARG A 187 -21.03 -4.70 5.71
CA ARG A 187 -21.05 -4.00 7.00
C ARG A 187 -19.69 -4.07 7.67
N ILE A 188 -19.34 -3.04 8.43
CA ILE A 188 -18.15 -3.02 9.28
C ILE A 188 -18.47 -3.77 10.57
N VAL A 189 -17.66 -4.76 10.90
CA VAL A 189 -17.81 -5.59 12.09
C VAL A 189 -16.84 -5.16 13.18
N SER A 190 -15.59 -4.90 12.81
CA SER A 190 -14.59 -4.39 13.73
C SER A 190 -13.61 -3.47 13.01
N MET A 191 -13.08 -2.53 13.76
CA MET A 191 -12.14 -1.53 13.30
C MET A 191 -11.06 -1.37 14.38
N THR A 192 -9.80 -1.60 14.00
CA THR A 192 -8.63 -1.35 14.85
C THR A 192 -7.71 -0.36 14.15
N ASP A 193 -6.61 0.00 14.79
CA ASP A 193 -5.61 0.91 14.20
C ASP A 193 -4.98 0.35 12.93
N MET A 194 -4.88 -0.98 12.79
CA MET A 194 -4.19 -1.63 11.68
C MET A 194 -5.12 -2.37 10.71
N ALA A 195 -6.33 -2.74 11.14
CA ALA A 195 -7.18 -3.64 10.38
C ALA A 195 -8.66 -3.23 10.40
N LEU A 196 -9.29 -3.46 9.26
CA LEU A 196 -10.73 -3.34 9.06
C LEU A 196 -11.31 -4.73 8.79
N THR A 197 -12.29 -5.13 9.60
CA THR A 197 -13.05 -6.36 9.36
C THR A 197 -14.43 -5.99 8.84
N VAL A 198 -14.74 -6.49 7.65
CA VAL A 198 -16.04 -6.34 7.00
C VAL A 198 -16.75 -7.68 6.86
N GLU A 199 -18.07 -7.64 6.83
CA GLU A 199 -18.91 -8.79 6.55
C GLU A 199 -19.79 -8.50 5.33
N ALA A 200 -19.69 -9.35 4.32
CA ALA A 200 -20.51 -9.28 3.13
C ALA A 200 -21.95 -9.76 3.42
N ALA A 201 -22.89 -9.45 2.53
CA ALA A 201 -24.29 -9.84 2.68
C ALA A 201 -24.52 -11.37 2.81
N ASN A 202 -23.60 -12.18 2.29
CA ASN A 202 -23.62 -13.64 2.42
C ASN A 202 -23.06 -14.16 3.77
N GLY A 203 -22.74 -13.26 4.71
CA GLY A 203 -22.17 -13.59 6.02
C GLY A 203 -20.66 -13.87 6.02
N GLN A 204 -19.99 -13.83 4.86
CA GLN A 204 -18.54 -13.99 4.82
C GLN A 204 -17.84 -12.78 5.44
N ARG A 205 -16.93 -13.06 6.37
CA ARG A 205 -16.07 -12.05 7.00
C ARG A 205 -14.73 -11.99 6.31
N ARG A 206 -14.22 -10.78 6.12
CA ARG A 206 -12.87 -10.53 5.63
C ARG A 206 -12.24 -9.44 6.48
N THR A 207 -11.02 -9.71 6.93
CA THR A 207 -10.15 -8.71 7.56
C THR A 207 -9.13 -8.25 6.52
N MET A 208 -8.90 -6.95 6.43
CA MET A 208 -7.91 -6.31 5.56
C MET A 208 -7.12 -5.27 6.32
N ALA A 209 -5.90 -5.00 5.85
CA ALA A 209 -5.12 -3.91 6.41
C ALA A 209 -5.77 -2.56 6.07
N MET A 210 -5.66 -1.58 6.97
CA MET A 210 -6.16 -0.22 6.71
C MET A 210 -5.54 0.40 5.44
N ALA A 211 -4.27 0.09 5.17
CA ALA A 211 -3.55 0.55 3.99
C ALA A 211 -4.08 -0.02 2.65
N GLU A 212 -4.94 -1.06 2.66
CA GLU A 212 -5.60 -1.56 1.44
C GLU A 212 -6.71 -0.62 0.93
N VAL A 213 -7.16 0.34 1.75
CA VAL A 213 -8.17 1.33 1.35
C VAL A 213 -7.48 2.50 0.65
N LEU A 214 -7.70 2.64 -0.66
CA LEU A 214 -7.08 3.67 -1.50
C LEU A 214 -7.84 4.99 -1.47
N ALA A 215 -9.17 4.93 -1.37
CA ALA A 215 -10.03 6.11 -1.31
C ALA A 215 -11.30 5.84 -0.51
N ILE A 216 -11.86 6.91 0.06
CA ILE A 216 -13.15 6.91 0.74
C ILE A 216 -14.07 7.88 0.01
N ALA A 217 -15.06 7.33 -0.69
CA ALA A 217 -16.06 8.11 -1.41
C ALA A 217 -17.35 8.21 -0.60
N VAL A 218 -17.90 9.40 -0.49
CA VAL A 218 -19.14 9.63 0.26
C VAL A 218 -20.19 10.26 -0.63
N GLY A 219 -21.42 9.78 -0.54
CA GLY A 219 -22.56 10.38 -1.21
C GLY A 219 -23.84 10.25 -0.41
N MET A 220 -24.77 11.17 -0.64
CA MET A 220 -26.11 11.13 -0.10
C MET A 220 -27.11 10.63 -1.13
N LEU A 221 -28.02 9.77 -0.70
CA LEU A 221 -29.06 9.17 -1.53
C LEU A 221 -30.43 9.36 -0.89
N PRO A 222 -31.49 9.59 -1.68
CA PRO A 222 -32.86 9.58 -1.19
C PRO A 222 -33.28 8.14 -0.83
N VAL A 223 -33.88 7.99 0.33
CA VAL A 223 -34.56 6.79 0.80
C VAL A 223 -36.05 7.09 0.88
N ALA A 224 -36.86 6.27 0.23
CA ALA A 224 -38.30 6.38 0.28
C ALA A 224 -38.78 6.33 1.73
N GLY A 225 -39.48 7.38 2.15
CA GLY A 225 -40.18 7.39 3.43
C GLY A 225 -41.55 6.70 3.33
N PRO A 226 -42.28 6.60 4.44
CA PRO A 226 -43.68 6.21 4.43
C PRO A 226 -44.50 7.01 3.40
N PRO A 227 -45.57 6.43 2.82
CA PRO A 227 -46.43 7.12 1.86
C PRO A 227 -46.85 8.50 2.38
N GLY A 228 -46.66 9.54 1.56
CA GLY A 228 -47.00 10.93 1.91
C GLY A 228 -45.92 11.71 2.66
N THR A 229 -44.75 11.12 2.93
CA THR A 229 -43.60 11.83 3.53
C THR A 229 -42.49 12.08 2.50
N PRO A 230 -41.78 13.22 2.56
CA PRO A 230 -40.66 13.48 1.66
C PRO A 230 -39.53 12.45 1.88
N PRO A 231 -38.78 12.08 0.83
CA PRO A 231 -37.68 11.14 0.93
C PRO A 231 -36.65 11.61 1.96
N ARG A 232 -36.22 10.70 2.83
CA ARG A 232 -35.14 10.98 3.78
C ARG A 232 -33.81 10.79 3.08
N GLN A 233 -32.81 11.58 3.44
CA GLN A 233 -31.47 11.37 2.91
C GLN A 233 -30.71 10.35 3.77
N THR A 234 -30.06 9.39 3.13
CA THR A 234 -29.10 8.49 3.77
C THR A 234 -27.71 8.74 3.21
N VAL A 235 -26.69 8.47 4.01
CA VAL A 235 -25.31 8.49 3.56
C VAL A 235 -24.88 7.10 3.14
N LEU A 236 -24.11 7.04 2.06
CA LEU A 236 -23.46 5.85 1.55
C LEU A 236 -21.96 6.11 1.47
N THR A 237 -21.19 5.15 1.98
CA THR A 237 -19.73 5.24 2.08
C THR A 237 -19.13 4.10 1.29
N ASP A 238 -18.30 4.44 0.31
CA ASP A 238 -17.56 3.50 -0.50
C ASP A 238 -16.09 3.50 -0.06
N LEU A 239 -15.58 2.31 0.23
CA LEU A 239 -14.15 2.08 0.45
C LEU A 239 -13.57 1.48 -0.84
N VAL A 240 -12.75 2.26 -1.54
CA VAL A 240 -12.14 1.87 -2.80
C VAL A 240 -10.90 1.05 -2.51
N LEU A 241 -10.87 -0.20 -2.95
CA LEU A 241 -9.73 -1.11 -2.79
C LEU A 241 -8.85 -1.17 -4.04
N SER A 242 -9.41 -0.83 -5.20
CA SER A 242 -8.70 -0.74 -6.47
C SER A 242 -9.51 0.12 -7.44
N TRP A 243 -8.82 0.93 -8.24
CA TRP A 243 -9.44 1.69 -9.34
C TRP A 243 -9.75 0.85 -10.57
N GLY A 244 -9.27 -0.40 -10.60
CA GLY A 244 -9.44 -1.28 -11.74
C GLY A 244 -8.44 -1.01 -12.88
N SER A 245 -8.75 -1.54 -14.06
CA SER A 245 -8.02 -1.37 -15.31
C SER A 245 -9.00 -1.29 -16.49
N ALA A 246 -8.50 -1.14 -17.72
CA ALA A 246 -9.36 -1.08 -18.91
C ALA A 246 -10.36 -2.25 -19.04
N ASN A 247 -10.04 -3.43 -18.47
CA ASN A 247 -10.86 -4.63 -18.55
C ASN A 247 -11.52 -5.02 -17.21
N GLU A 248 -11.27 -4.27 -16.14
CA GLU A 248 -11.78 -4.58 -14.80
C GLU A 248 -12.18 -3.29 -14.09
N GLY A 249 -13.46 -3.15 -13.74
CA GLY A 249 -13.92 -1.96 -13.03
C GLY A 249 -13.36 -1.86 -11.61
N ALA A 250 -13.44 -0.66 -11.03
CA ALA A 250 -13.03 -0.40 -9.66
C ALA A 250 -13.62 -1.42 -8.67
N ARG A 251 -12.83 -1.88 -7.71
CA ARG A 251 -13.26 -2.78 -6.64
C ARG A 251 -13.60 -1.95 -5.43
N VAL A 252 -14.86 -1.97 -5.02
CA VAL A 252 -15.41 -1.07 -4.01
C VAL A 252 -16.20 -1.85 -2.98
N LEU A 253 -15.94 -1.58 -1.70
CA LEU A 253 -16.80 -2.01 -0.61
C LEU A 253 -17.81 -0.92 -0.30
N ARG A 254 -19.09 -1.21 -0.43
CA ARG A 254 -20.16 -0.25 -0.24
C ARG A 254 -20.85 -0.48 1.10
N VAL A 255 -20.79 0.53 1.96
CA VAL A 255 -21.35 0.51 3.30
C VAL A 255 -22.46 1.55 3.40
N ASN A 256 -23.67 1.09 3.69
CA ASN A 256 -24.77 1.99 4.05
C ASN A 256 -24.64 2.44 5.52
N VAL A 257 -25.35 3.49 5.90
CA VAL A 257 -25.28 4.04 7.26
C VAL A 257 -25.55 3.00 8.37
N ALA A 258 -26.42 2.01 8.13
CA ALA A 258 -26.70 0.93 9.08
C ALA A 258 -25.53 -0.05 9.22
N GLY A 259 -24.83 -0.33 8.11
CA GLY A 259 -23.66 -1.19 8.03
C GLY A 259 -22.40 -0.59 8.63
N LEU A 260 -22.36 0.72 8.92
CA LEU A 260 -21.24 1.37 9.60
C LEU A 260 -21.18 1.05 11.09
N ALA A 261 -22.26 0.50 11.68
CA ALA A 261 -22.35 0.19 13.10
C ALA A 261 -21.93 1.37 14.02
N LEU A 262 -22.29 2.62 13.65
CA LEU A 262 -21.83 3.83 14.33
C LEU A 262 -22.11 3.84 15.84
N ASN A 263 -23.26 3.31 16.28
CA ASN A 263 -23.60 3.25 17.70
C ASN A 263 -22.75 2.24 18.49
N HIS A 264 -22.18 1.24 17.82
CA HIS A 264 -21.24 0.31 18.44
C HIS A 264 -19.87 0.96 18.65
N PHE A 265 -19.37 1.69 17.65
CA PHE A 265 -18.05 2.34 17.70
C PHE A 265 -18.04 3.66 18.47
N TYR A 266 -19.16 4.41 18.46
CA TYR A 266 -19.30 5.72 19.10
C TYR A 266 -20.56 5.75 19.98
N PRO A 267 -20.60 4.98 21.08
CA PRO A 267 -21.79 4.88 21.92
C PRO A 267 -22.15 6.22 22.54
N GLY A 268 -23.43 6.58 22.49
CA GLY A 268 -23.95 7.83 23.06
C GLY A 268 -23.69 9.09 22.23
N VAL A 269 -23.03 8.97 21.06
CA VAL A 269 -22.79 10.09 20.15
C VAL A 269 -23.95 10.22 19.15
N ALA A 270 -24.36 11.45 18.85
CA ALA A 270 -25.42 11.68 17.87
C ALA A 270 -25.00 11.16 16.47
N PRO A 271 -25.90 10.55 15.67
CA PRO A 271 -25.53 9.85 14.43
C PRO A 271 -24.70 10.68 13.43
N ARG A 272 -25.00 11.97 13.28
CA ARG A 272 -24.27 12.87 12.41
C ARG A 272 -22.83 13.10 12.88
N GLU A 273 -22.64 13.27 14.18
CA GLU A 273 -21.32 13.47 14.78
C GLU A 273 -20.53 12.15 14.81
N ALA A 274 -21.19 11.03 15.10
CA ALA A 274 -20.59 9.70 15.04
C ALA A 274 -20.06 9.39 13.64
N TYR A 275 -20.80 9.75 12.60
CA TYR A 275 -20.36 9.61 11.22
C TYR A 275 -19.16 10.51 10.87
N ALA A 276 -19.15 11.76 11.33
CA ALA A 276 -18.02 12.65 11.11
C ALA A 276 -16.73 12.15 11.79
N ARG A 277 -16.85 11.65 13.02
CA ARG A 277 -15.74 11.01 13.76
C ARG A 277 -15.25 9.75 13.05
N PHE A 278 -16.18 8.90 12.59
CA PHE A 278 -15.87 7.72 11.79
C PHE A 278 -15.04 8.07 10.54
N LEU A 279 -15.47 9.07 9.76
CA LEU A 279 -14.74 9.48 8.56
C LEU A 279 -13.35 10.04 8.90
N ALA A 280 -13.23 10.82 9.98
CA ALA A 280 -11.94 11.35 10.41
C ALA A 280 -10.98 10.22 10.80
N ASP A 281 -11.43 9.28 11.62
CA ASP A 281 -10.66 8.12 12.06
C ASP A 281 -10.23 7.26 10.86
N MET A 282 -11.14 7.00 9.92
CA MET A 282 -10.83 6.22 8.72
C MET A 282 -9.79 6.92 7.85
N LEU A 283 -9.92 8.22 7.59
CA LEU A 283 -8.97 8.97 6.77
C LEU A 283 -7.58 9.05 7.41
N GLU A 284 -7.52 9.21 8.73
CA GLU A 284 -6.26 9.23 9.48
C GLU A 284 -5.54 7.88 9.45
N ARG A 285 -6.29 6.78 9.48
CA ARG A 285 -5.73 5.41 9.56
C ARG A 285 -5.36 4.80 8.20
N THR A 286 -6.00 5.25 7.12
CA THR A 286 -5.87 4.62 5.79
C THR A 286 -4.96 5.38 4.83
N ASN A 287 -4.60 6.66 5.12
CA ASN A 287 -3.99 7.58 4.15
C ASN A 287 -4.77 7.66 2.81
N ALA A 288 -6.05 7.27 2.83
CA ALA A 288 -6.89 7.18 1.65
C ALA A 288 -7.27 8.56 1.11
N ASN A 289 -7.42 8.67 -0.21
CA ASN A 289 -7.96 9.87 -0.83
C ASN A 289 -9.44 10.05 -0.45
N ALA A 290 -9.79 11.22 0.08
CA ALA A 290 -11.17 11.59 0.35
C ALA A 290 -11.85 12.08 -0.93
N LEU A 291 -13.03 11.54 -1.26
CA LEU A 291 -13.84 11.98 -2.39
C LEU A 291 -15.19 12.53 -1.88
N PRO A 292 -15.53 13.80 -2.19
CA PRO A 292 -14.89 14.68 -3.17
C PRO A 292 -13.55 15.30 -2.73
N ASP A 293 -13.42 15.70 -1.46
CA ASP A 293 -12.16 16.13 -0.85
C ASP A 293 -12.27 16.09 0.69
N ALA A 294 -11.13 16.03 1.38
CA ALA A 294 -11.08 15.86 2.83
C ALA A 294 -11.71 17.03 3.61
N SER A 295 -11.64 18.26 3.07
CA SER A 295 -12.20 19.45 3.72
C SER A 295 -13.74 19.40 3.66
N SER A 296 -14.30 19.11 2.49
CA SER A 296 -15.74 18.97 2.29
C SER A 296 -16.34 17.87 3.17
N LEU A 297 -15.67 16.70 3.23
CA LEU A 297 -16.13 15.59 4.08
C LEU A 297 -16.13 15.95 5.56
N LYS A 298 -15.08 16.61 6.07
CA LYS A 298 -14.98 17.06 7.47
C LYS A 298 -16.06 18.08 7.83
N GLN A 299 -16.48 18.92 6.88
CA GLN A 299 -17.56 19.88 7.07
C GLN A 299 -18.97 19.26 6.94
N GLY A 300 -19.06 17.97 6.66
CA GLY A 300 -20.33 17.26 6.44
C GLY A 300 -21.01 17.67 5.13
N GLN A 301 -20.25 18.15 4.15
CA GLN A 301 -20.73 18.53 2.84
C GLN A 301 -20.56 17.33 1.90
N TYR A 302 -21.64 16.54 1.79
CA TYR A 302 -21.66 15.34 0.95
C TYR A 302 -22.41 15.60 -0.36
N PRO A 303 -21.84 15.24 -1.52
CA PRO A 303 -22.54 15.30 -2.80
C PRO A 303 -23.84 14.48 -2.74
N ARG A 304 -24.89 14.97 -3.41
CA ARG A 304 -26.21 14.33 -3.46
C ARG A 304 -26.42 13.68 -4.81
N PHE A 305 -26.91 12.45 -4.79
CA PHE A 305 -27.20 11.65 -5.97
C PHE A 305 -28.63 11.13 -5.89
N ASN A 306 -29.28 10.95 -7.03
CA ASN A 306 -30.65 10.43 -7.10
C ASN A 306 -30.69 8.90 -7.00
N SER A 307 -29.58 8.23 -7.29
CA SER A 307 -29.48 6.77 -7.23
C SER A 307 -28.05 6.29 -6.97
N GLU A 308 -27.93 5.04 -6.50
CA GLU A 308 -26.64 4.39 -6.33
C GLU A 308 -25.86 4.27 -7.64
N ALA A 309 -26.57 4.13 -8.77
CA ALA A 309 -25.96 4.06 -10.10
C ALA A 309 -25.34 5.41 -10.49
N GLU A 310 -26.01 6.52 -10.18
CA GLU A 310 -25.50 7.87 -10.43
C GLU A 310 -24.26 8.17 -9.58
N LEU A 311 -24.27 7.78 -8.30
CA LEU A 311 -23.09 7.87 -7.42
C LEU A 311 -21.92 7.06 -8.00
N SER A 312 -22.17 5.81 -8.39
CA SER A 312 -21.14 4.95 -8.98
C SER A 312 -20.59 5.51 -10.29
N GLN A 313 -21.46 6.09 -11.12
CA GLN A 313 -21.04 6.72 -12.37
C GLN A 313 -20.23 8.00 -12.11
N HIS A 314 -20.61 8.79 -11.11
CA HIS A 314 -19.88 10.01 -10.75
C HIS A 314 -18.45 9.72 -10.28
N TYR A 315 -18.26 8.73 -9.41
CA TYR A 315 -16.94 8.42 -8.86
C TYR A 315 -16.12 7.44 -9.70
N TYR A 316 -16.76 6.56 -10.48
CA TYR A 316 -16.07 5.45 -11.16
C TYR A 316 -16.38 5.35 -12.66
N GLY A 317 -17.32 6.15 -13.18
CA GLY A 317 -17.82 6.05 -14.57
C GLY A 317 -16.91 6.64 -15.65
N GLY A 318 -15.76 7.20 -15.28
CA GLY A 318 -14.84 7.85 -16.22
C GLY A 318 -13.38 7.67 -15.84
N SER A 319 -12.86 6.43 -15.88
CA SER A 319 -11.41 6.19 -15.68
C SER A 319 -10.58 6.67 -16.88
N ALA A 320 -10.62 7.98 -17.12
CA ALA A 320 -9.73 8.79 -17.94
C ALA A 320 -9.67 10.22 -17.35
N ALA A 321 -9.48 10.36 -16.03
CA ALA A 321 -9.12 11.63 -15.40
C ALA A 321 -8.67 11.44 -13.94
N ALA A 322 -7.47 10.92 -13.75
CA ALA A 322 -6.62 11.38 -12.65
C ALA A 322 -5.18 11.19 -13.12
N ALA A 323 -4.62 12.31 -13.59
CA ALA A 323 -3.19 12.51 -13.81
C ALA A 323 -2.48 12.70 -12.46
#